data_AF-A0A4E9D9Y4-F1
#
_entry.id   AF-A0A4E9D9Y4-F1
#
_cell.length_a   1.000
_cell.length_b   1.000
_cell.length_c   1.000
_cell.angle_alpha   90.00
_cell.angle_beta   90.00
_cell.angle_gamma   90.00
#
_symmetry.space_group_name_H-M   'P 1'
#
loop_
_entity.id
_entity.type
_entity.pdbx_description
1 polymer ?
#
loop_
_entity_poly.entity_id
_entity_poly.type
_entity_poly.pdbx_seq_one_letter_code
_entity_poly.pdbx_strand_id
1 'polypeptide(L)'
;MSYKSSSKQDSFRGQDVSIPNKEDSLILDENTDPEFNPAPDGGLEAWLVAAGAACIFFSCLGFANSFGVLQEYYMSHQLRGHSADAIAWIGSVSTFIQFAAGALSGPLFDRYGAWVVRPAAVTYIFATMMTSLCTEYWHFMLAQGVLMGSAMAFLQIPAFAAVSQYFDKKRAAAFGIAVSGSSIGGIVFPIALSKMLNDSSLGFGWSIRIMGFVMIPFMSFSCITVRSRLPGRKTSFFLPEAFKNPLFLLVISSLFFLFIGMFAPLFFIPTYAVSRGVNPTLASYFLAITNAASTFGRVIPGVLADKYGRLNVYSLGGLSTGVVILCMNEAKSTAALVVYAAVFGFTSGTIISGVSAAFTLVVKDPRDNGTYMGMGLAVSSLAALIGPPVNGALVDRHLNNMDYTTDEIVNAYQSERLEFIKADKDDTNHQKIALEILKDPVVQALTAPSMLQPKGQQDCKSYLQFVCDSLLGVAICLRDENTKTPTVIGIMCIGWGGISPNVAHHRNAEIGITLIKEHQGKGYGREAINWILDWGFRHAGLHTIGISTASYNPRAVHLYESMGFVHEGSRRATIWQNRGWHDLINFGMTEAEWETLRGLPQLQN
;
A
#
# COMPACT_ATOMS: atom_id res chain seq x y z
N MET A 1 -49.67 91.42 21.18
CA MET A 1 -51.05 91.09 21.60
C MET A 1 -51.07 89.65 22.11
N SER A 2 -51.56 89.47 23.33
CA SER A 2 -51.77 88.18 24.03
C SER A 2 -52.74 87.28 23.24
N TYR A 3 -52.65 85.94 23.27
CA TYR A 3 -53.24 85.04 24.29
C TYR A 3 -52.51 83.67 24.27
N LYS A 4 -51.83 83.22 25.35
CA LYS A 4 -52.27 82.29 26.45
C LYS A 4 -52.81 80.91 25.98
N SER A 5 -52.05 79.80 26.10
CA SER A 5 -51.91 78.83 27.23
C SER A 5 -53.18 77.97 27.46
N SER A 6 -53.23 76.65 27.70
CA SER A 6 -52.31 75.67 28.32
C SER A 6 -52.90 74.24 28.21
N SER A 7 -52.03 73.24 28.05
CA SER A 7 -52.04 71.86 28.63
C SER A 7 -53.26 70.93 28.54
N LYS A 8 -53.06 69.70 28.01
CA LYS A 8 -52.77 68.47 28.78
C LYS A 8 -52.77 67.22 27.87
N GLN A 9 -51.74 66.39 28.03
CA GLN A 9 -51.74 64.97 27.65
C GLN A 9 -52.74 64.22 28.53
N ASP A 10 -53.46 63.26 27.95
CA ASP A 10 -53.55 61.91 28.51
C ASP A 10 -54.03 60.90 27.44
N SER A 11 -53.58 59.68 27.65
CA SER A 11 -53.61 58.50 26.76
C SER A 11 -54.87 57.66 26.95
N PHE A 12 -55.19 56.82 25.93
CA PHE A 12 -55.63 55.40 26.00
C PHE A 12 -56.71 54.99 24.97
N ARG A 13 -56.56 53.72 24.52
CA ARG A 13 -57.43 52.85 23.69
C ARG A 13 -57.22 53.00 22.18
N GLY A 14 -56.70 52.02 21.44
CA GLY A 14 -56.90 50.57 21.53
C GLY A 14 -57.75 50.15 20.33
N GLN A 15 -57.12 49.79 19.20
CA GLN A 15 -57.83 49.29 18.01
C GLN A 15 -57.92 47.77 18.09
N ASP A 16 -59.17 47.31 18.12
CA ASP A 16 -59.59 45.91 18.18
C ASP A 16 -59.18 45.13 16.92
N VAL A 17 -58.73 43.91 17.19
CA VAL A 17 -58.39 42.86 16.23
C VAL A 17 -59.69 42.29 15.67
N SER A 18 -59.94 42.46 14.37
CA SER A 18 -60.99 41.72 13.65
C SER A 18 -60.45 40.36 13.19
N ILE A 19 -61.04 39.28 13.72
CA ILE A 19 -60.79 37.88 13.34
C ILE A 19 -61.40 37.64 11.94
N PRO A 20 -60.69 37.07 10.95
CA PRO A 20 -61.30 36.75 9.66
C PRO A 20 -62.22 35.53 9.77
N ASN A 21 -63.39 35.62 9.13
CA ASN A 21 -64.37 34.55 8.99
C ASN A 21 -63.80 33.34 8.23
N LYS A 22 -64.30 32.16 8.59
CA LYS A 22 -63.77 30.84 8.24
C LYS A 22 -64.22 30.31 6.87
N GLU A 23 -64.59 31.16 5.92
CA GLU A 23 -65.18 30.71 4.63
C GLU A 23 -64.55 31.29 3.35
N ASP A 24 -63.54 32.16 3.42
CA ASP A 24 -62.90 32.77 2.22
C ASP A 24 -61.46 32.28 1.92
N SER A 25 -61.14 31.01 2.21
CA SER A 25 -59.84 30.42 1.87
C SER A 25 -59.93 29.26 0.87
N LEU A 26 -60.67 29.46 -0.22
CA LEU A 26 -60.70 28.57 -1.38
C LEU A 26 -60.53 29.36 -2.67
N ILE A 27 -59.37 30.01 -2.81
CA ILE A 27 -58.78 30.28 -4.13
C ILE A 27 -57.45 29.54 -4.11
N LEU A 28 -57.48 28.35 -4.68
CA LEU A 28 -56.32 27.50 -4.92
C LEU A 28 -55.45 28.20 -5.98
N ASP A 29 -54.23 28.59 -5.59
CA ASP A 29 -53.17 28.90 -6.54
C ASP A 29 -52.83 27.61 -7.31
N GLU A 30 -53.26 27.57 -8.57
CA GLU A 30 -53.21 26.41 -9.46
C GLU A 30 -51.81 26.21 -10.11
N ASN A 31 -50.72 26.30 -9.32
CA ASN A 31 -49.34 26.04 -9.78
C ASN A 31 -48.41 25.49 -8.69
N THR A 32 -48.84 24.50 -7.91
CA THR A 32 -47.95 23.70 -7.07
C THR A 32 -47.81 22.29 -7.63
N ASP A 33 -46.59 21.95 -8.07
CA ASP A 33 -46.12 20.59 -8.34
C ASP A 33 -46.64 19.60 -7.26
N PRO A 34 -46.91 18.32 -7.59
CA PRO A 34 -47.41 17.37 -6.59
C PRO A 34 -46.37 17.21 -5.48
N GLU A 35 -46.67 17.74 -4.29
CA GLU A 35 -45.89 17.53 -3.08
C GLU A 35 -45.81 16.02 -2.81
N PHE A 36 -44.68 15.41 -3.13
CA PHE A 36 -44.45 14.01 -2.87
C PHE A 36 -44.54 13.77 -1.36
N ASN A 37 -45.20 12.69 -0.93
CA ASN A 37 -45.21 12.30 0.48
C ASN A 37 -43.77 12.32 1.03
N PRO A 38 -43.55 12.78 2.27
CA PRO A 38 -42.22 12.82 2.86
C PRO A 38 -41.57 11.42 2.90
N ALA A 39 -40.25 11.37 2.98
CA ALA A 39 -39.55 10.10 3.09
C ALA A 39 -40.04 9.33 4.34
N PRO A 40 -40.30 8.02 4.23
CA PRO A 40 -40.86 7.24 5.34
C PRO A 40 -39.91 7.09 6.53
N ASP A 41 -38.60 7.24 6.35
CA ASP A 41 -37.58 7.18 7.42
C ASP A 41 -37.60 5.87 8.26
N GLY A 42 -38.16 4.81 7.68
CA GLY A 42 -38.35 3.51 8.31
C GLY A 42 -39.48 2.72 7.68
N GLY A 43 -39.94 1.69 8.39
CA GLY A 43 -40.91 0.72 7.88
C GLY A 43 -40.25 -0.41 7.08
N LEU A 44 -41.01 -1.48 6.85
CA LEU A 44 -40.51 -2.70 6.22
C LEU A 44 -39.91 -2.41 4.83
N GLU A 45 -40.60 -1.64 4.00
CA GLU A 45 -40.17 -1.36 2.63
C GLU A 45 -38.86 -0.56 2.58
N ALA A 46 -38.72 0.50 3.38
CA ALA A 46 -37.49 1.29 3.43
C ALA A 46 -36.28 0.45 3.88
N TRP A 47 -36.46 -0.40 4.90
CA TRP A 47 -35.40 -1.28 5.38
C TRP A 47 -35.09 -2.43 4.42
N LEU A 48 -36.08 -2.94 3.68
CA LEU A 48 -35.85 -3.90 2.60
C LEU A 48 -35.00 -3.28 1.47
N VAL A 49 -35.26 -2.02 1.09
CA VAL A 49 -34.44 -1.29 0.11
C VAL A 49 -33.00 -1.14 0.62
N ALA A 50 -32.82 -0.75 1.89
CA ALA A 50 -31.49 -0.64 2.49
C ALA A 50 -30.76 -2.00 2.58
N ALA A 51 -31.48 -3.09 2.90
CA ALA A 51 -30.93 -4.44 2.91
C ALA A 51 -30.55 -4.91 1.48
N GLY A 52 -31.38 -4.62 0.48
CA GLY A 52 -31.05 -4.88 -0.93
C GLY A 52 -29.81 -4.11 -1.38
N ALA A 53 -29.70 -2.84 -1.01
CA ALA A 53 -28.47 -2.08 -1.23
C ALA A 53 -27.26 -2.72 -0.53
N ALA A 54 -27.42 -3.19 0.71
CA ALA A 54 -26.36 -3.91 1.42
C ALA A 54 -25.91 -5.19 0.71
N CYS A 55 -26.84 -5.96 0.15
CA CYS A 55 -26.54 -7.13 -0.67
C CYS A 55 -25.76 -6.77 -1.94
N ILE A 56 -26.09 -5.64 -2.60
CA ILE A 56 -25.31 -5.10 -3.72
C ILE A 56 -23.88 -4.77 -3.28
N PHE A 57 -23.72 -4.01 -2.20
CA PHE A 57 -22.39 -3.62 -1.71
C PHE A 57 -21.56 -4.83 -1.25
N PHE A 58 -22.19 -5.82 -0.64
CA PHE A 58 -21.58 -7.09 -0.28
C PHE A 58 -20.97 -7.75 -1.50
N SER A 59 -21.76 -8.03 -2.55
CA SER A 59 -21.25 -8.76 -3.72
C SER A 59 -20.32 -7.94 -4.61
N CYS A 60 -20.52 -6.62 -4.73
CA CYS A 60 -19.71 -5.78 -5.60
C CYS A 60 -18.41 -5.34 -4.91
N LEU A 61 -18.48 -4.34 -4.02
CA LEU A 61 -17.30 -3.80 -3.35
C LEU A 61 -16.64 -4.84 -2.43
N GLY A 62 -17.40 -5.78 -1.86
CA GLY A 62 -16.82 -6.86 -1.07
C GLY A 62 -15.97 -7.81 -1.92
N PHE A 63 -16.43 -8.21 -3.10
CA PHE A 63 -15.63 -9.05 -4.01
C PHE A 63 -14.45 -8.30 -4.63
N ALA A 64 -14.60 -7.00 -4.90
CA ALA A 64 -13.50 -6.18 -5.40
C ALA A 64 -12.28 -6.18 -4.45
N ASN A 65 -12.50 -6.29 -3.14
CA ASN A 65 -11.40 -6.44 -2.17
C ASN A 65 -10.62 -7.75 -2.32
N SER A 66 -11.15 -8.75 -3.03
CA SER A 66 -10.42 -9.98 -3.35
C SER A 66 -9.43 -9.81 -4.49
N PHE A 67 -9.34 -8.62 -5.12
CA PHE A 67 -8.44 -8.41 -6.26
C PHE A 67 -6.98 -8.69 -5.91
N GLY A 68 -6.51 -8.39 -4.69
CA GLY A 68 -5.14 -8.73 -4.26
C GLY A 68 -4.86 -10.24 -4.34
N VAL A 69 -5.80 -11.08 -3.87
CA VAL A 69 -5.69 -12.54 -3.97
C VAL A 69 -5.71 -13.01 -5.42
N LEU A 70 -6.57 -12.40 -6.26
CA LEU A 70 -6.64 -12.72 -7.68
C LEU A 70 -5.37 -12.32 -8.42
N GLN A 71 -4.82 -11.14 -8.13
CA GLN A 71 -3.59 -10.63 -8.74
C GLN A 71 -2.40 -11.57 -8.48
N GLU A 72 -2.21 -11.99 -7.23
CA GLU A 72 -1.18 -12.97 -6.86
C GLU A 72 -1.39 -14.30 -7.59
N TYR A 73 -2.62 -14.79 -7.65
CA TYR A 73 -2.94 -16.01 -8.37
C TYR A 73 -2.67 -15.89 -9.88
N TYR A 74 -3.03 -14.76 -10.50
CA TYR A 74 -2.77 -14.50 -11.91
C TYR A 74 -1.28 -14.48 -12.24
N MET A 75 -0.48 -13.78 -11.42
CA MET A 75 0.98 -13.72 -11.55
C MET A 75 1.61 -15.11 -11.47
N SER A 76 1.09 -15.94 -10.56
CA SER A 76 1.60 -17.29 -10.32
C SER A 76 0.95 -18.36 -11.19
N HIS A 77 0.00 -18.06 -12.08
CA HIS A 77 -0.71 -19.04 -12.92
C HIS A 77 -0.99 -18.54 -14.35
N GLN A 78 -2.21 -18.08 -14.65
CA GLN A 78 -2.65 -17.80 -16.03
C GLN A 78 -1.82 -16.72 -16.72
N LEU A 79 -1.38 -15.71 -15.97
CA LEU A 79 -0.63 -14.57 -16.49
C LEU A 79 0.85 -14.63 -16.08
N ARG A 80 1.38 -15.84 -15.87
CA ARG A 80 2.84 -16.06 -15.68
C ARG A 80 3.61 -15.37 -16.82
N GLY A 81 4.54 -14.51 -16.46
CA GLY A 81 5.36 -13.75 -17.41
C GLY A 81 4.88 -12.32 -17.69
N HIS A 82 3.69 -11.92 -17.22
CA HIS A 82 3.31 -10.51 -17.15
C HIS A 82 3.87 -9.85 -15.89
N SER A 83 4.17 -8.55 -15.96
CA SER A 83 4.60 -7.78 -14.79
C SER A 83 3.45 -7.57 -13.80
N ALA A 84 3.78 -7.43 -12.51
CA ALA A 84 2.80 -7.16 -11.45
C ALA A 84 1.99 -5.87 -11.73
N ASP A 85 2.66 -4.84 -12.26
CA ASP A 85 2.03 -3.58 -12.67
C ASP A 85 1.00 -3.79 -13.78
N ALA A 86 1.35 -4.54 -14.82
CA ALA A 86 0.41 -4.83 -15.92
C ALA A 86 -0.85 -5.54 -15.39
N ILE A 87 -0.72 -6.51 -14.48
CA ILE A 87 -1.87 -7.22 -13.91
C ILE A 87 -2.70 -6.29 -13.01
N ALA A 88 -2.06 -5.42 -12.22
CA ALA A 88 -2.73 -4.45 -11.34
C ALA A 88 -3.64 -3.47 -12.11
N TRP A 89 -3.38 -3.21 -13.38
CA TRP A 89 -4.25 -2.40 -14.24
C TRP A 89 -5.67 -2.98 -14.37
N ILE A 90 -5.86 -4.30 -14.31
CA ILE A 90 -7.19 -4.93 -14.41
C ILE A 90 -8.10 -4.44 -13.26
N GLY A 91 -7.62 -4.49 -12.03
CA GLY A 91 -8.37 -4.05 -10.84
C GLY A 91 -8.52 -2.53 -10.78
N SER A 92 -7.49 -1.80 -11.19
CA SER A 92 -7.49 -0.34 -11.22
C SER A 92 -8.51 0.21 -12.23
N VAL A 93 -8.55 -0.35 -13.45
CA VAL A 93 -9.56 -0.01 -14.47
C VAL A 93 -10.96 -0.37 -13.99
N SER A 94 -11.14 -1.53 -13.35
CA SER A 94 -12.43 -1.93 -12.76
C SER A 94 -12.94 -0.90 -11.75
N THR A 95 -12.08 -0.51 -10.81
CA THR A 95 -12.40 0.48 -9.77
C THR A 95 -12.66 1.87 -10.37
N PHE A 96 -11.86 2.29 -11.36
CA PHE A 96 -12.07 3.54 -12.06
C PHE A 96 -13.43 3.58 -12.76
N ILE A 97 -13.75 2.56 -13.56
CA ILE A 97 -15.01 2.47 -14.31
C ILE A 97 -16.20 2.39 -13.35
N GLN A 98 -16.09 1.64 -12.25
CA GLN A 98 -17.12 1.55 -11.21
C GLN A 98 -17.60 2.92 -10.72
N PHE A 99 -16.70 3.87 -10.54
CA PHE A 99 -17.06 5.22 -10.11
C PHE A 99 -17.31 6.17 -11.28
N ALA A 100 -16.51 6.11 -12.35
CA ALA A 100 -16.62 6.95 -13.54
C ALA A 100 -17.95 6.77 -14.29
N ALA A 101 -18.37 5.51 -14.50
CA ALA A 101 -19.65 5.19 -15.12
C ALA A 101 -20.84 5.58 -14.23
N GLY A 102 -20.60 6.01 -12.98
CA GLY A 102 -21.60 6.62 -12.12
C GLY A 102 -22.23 7.88 -12.73
N ALA A 103 -21.49 8.65 -13.52
CA ALA A 103 -22.03 9.79 -14.27
C ALA A 103 -23.14 9.39 -15.25
N LEU A 104 -23.14 8.15 -15.74
CA LEU A 104 -24.19 7.59 -16.60
C LEU A 104 -25.27 6.89 -15.78
N SER A 105 -24.86 6.12 -14.79
CA SER A 105 -25.77 5.31 -13.97
C SER A 105 -26.73 6.16 -13.14
N GLY A 106 -26.26 7.25 -12.56
CA GLY A 106 -27.07 8.17 -11.75
C GLY A 106 -28.27 8.74 -12.50
N PRO A 107 -28.06 9.43 -13.64
CA PRO A 107 -29.15 9.92 -14.48
C PRO A 107 -30.11 8.84 -14.98
N LEU A 108 -29.60 7.64 -15.26
CA LEU A 108 -30.44 6.52 -15.67
C LEU A 108 -31.37 6.06 -14.54
N PHE A 109 -30.87 5.98 -13.30
CA PHE A 109 -31.74 5.70 -12.15
C PHE A 109 -32.77 6.81 -11.96
N ASP A 110 -32.37 8.07 -12.03
CA ASP A 110 -33.31 9.19 -11.85
C ASP A 110 -34.42 9.18 -12.90
N ARG A 111 -34.20 8.61 -14.09
CA ARG A 111 -35.18 8.52 -15.18
C ARG A 111 -36.02 7.24 -15.17
N TYR A 112 -35.37 6.09 -14.97
CA TYR A 112 -35.98 4.76 -15.13
C TYR A 112 -36.17 4.03 -13.80
N GLY A 113 -35.79 4.64 -12.69
CA GLY A 113 -35.89 4.09 -11.34
C GLY A 113 -35.01 2.86 -11.14
N ALA A 114 -35.42 2.00 -10.21
CA ALA A 114 -34.67 0.80 -9.86
C ALA A 114 -34.61 -0.26 -10.97
N TRP A 115 -35.31 -0.08 -12.09
CA TRP A 115 -35.27 -1.02 -13.21
C TRP A 115 -33.85 -1.19 -13.78
N VAL A 116 -33.01 -0.15 -13.69
CA VAL A 116 -31.61 -0.15 -14.12
C VAL A 116 -30.76 -1.20 -13.40
N VAL A 117 -31.11 -1.57 -12.16
CA VAL A 117 -30.37 -2.53 -11.33
C VAL A 117 -30.44 -3.95 -11.91
N ARG A 118 -31.56 -4.34 -12.52
CA ARG A 118 -31.82 -5.72 -12.95
C ARG A 118 -30.90 -6.20 -14.08
N PRO A 119 -30.80 -5.50 -15.23
CA PRO A 119 -29.86 -5.92 -16.27
C PRO A 119 -28.42 -5.86 -15.76
N ALA A 120 -28.07 -4.87 -14.95
CA ALA A 120 -26.73 -4.75 -14.36
C ALA A 120 -26.38 -5.94 -13.44
N ALA A 121 -27.33 -6.45 -12.65
CA ALA A 121 -27.12 -7.62 -11.81
C ALA A 121 -26.82 -8.88 -12.63
N VAL A 122 -27.58 -9.09 -13.71
CA VAL A 122 -27.33 -10.21 -14.65
C VAL A 122 -25.97 -10.05 -15.31
N THR A 123 -25.62 -8.84 -15.77
CA THR A 123 -24.32 -8.54 -16.36
C THR A 123 -23.18 -8.76 -15.37
N TYR A 124 -23.34 -8.39 -14.10
CA TYR A 124 -22.31 -8.58 -13.07
C TYR A 124 -22.04 -10.07 -12.79
N ILE A 125 -23.09 -10.88 -12.64
CA ILE A 125 -22.96 -12.33 -12.49
C ILE A 125 -22.35 -12.95 -13.75
N PHE A 126 -22.81 -12.54 -14.93
CA PHE A 126 -22.24 -13.00 -16.20
C PHE A 126 -20.75 -12.66 -16.30
N ALA A 127 -20.34 -11.43 -15.99
CA ALA A 127 -18.94 -11.02 -15.99
C ALA A 127 -18.08 -11.85 -15.01
N THR A 128 -18.62 -12.14 -13.83
CA THR A 128 -17.97 -13.02 -12.84
C THR A 128 -17.81 -14.44 -13.40
N MET A 129 -18.85 -15.00 -14.02
CA MET A 129 -18.78 -16.32 -14.63
C MET A 129 -17.82 -16.37 -15.84
N MET A 130 -17.77 -15.32 -16.66
CA MET A 130 -16.82 -15.21 -17.77
C MET A 130 -15.37 -15.09 -17.28
N THR A 131 -15.16 -14.41 -16.16
CA THR A 131 -13.84 -14.34 -15.51
C THR A 131 -13.31 -15.74 -15.19
N SER A 132 -14.18 -16.70 -14.86
CA SER A 132 -13.79 -18.10 -14.60
C SER A 132 -13.19 -18.85 -15.80
N LEU A 133 -13.40 -18.33 -17.02
CA LEU A 133 -12.92 -18.91 -18.28
C LEU A 133 -11.69 -18.19 -18.84
N CYS A 134 -11.24 -17.13 -18.18
CA CYS A 134 -10.15 -16.28 -18.67
C CYS A 134 -8.78 -16.98 -18.52
N THR A 135 -7.92 -16.72 -19.50
CA THR A 135 -6.58 -17.32 -19.63
C THR A 135 -5.56 -16.26 -20.08
N GLU A 136 -5.95 -15.42 -21.04
CA GLU A 136 -5.12 -14.32 -21.54
C GLU A 136 -5.40 -13.01 -20.82
N TYR A 137 -4.40 -12.11 -20.77
CA TYR A 137 -4.52 -10.80 -20.11
C TYR A 137 -5.73 -10.00 -20.58
N TRP A 138 -5.99 -9.95 -21.89
CA TRP A 138 -7.11 -9.19 -22.44
C TRP A 138 -8.47 -9.78 -22.07
N HIS A 139 -8.57 -11.10 -21.83
CA HIS A 139 -9.80 -11.72 -21.32
C HIS A 139 -10.17 -11.14 -19.95
N PHE A 140 -9.19 -11.08 -19.03
CA PHE A 140 -9.38 -10.52 -17.69
C PHE A 140 -9.67 -9.01 -17.74
N MET A 141 -8.97 -8.26 -18.58
CA MET A 141 -9.21 -6.82 -18.76
C MET A 141 -10.66 -6.54 -19.21
N LEU A 142 -11.19 -7.31 -20.17
CA LEU A 142 -12.56 -7.11 -20.65
C LEU A 142 -13.60 -7.61 -19.64
N ALA A 143 -13.44 -8.81 -19.08
CA ALA A 143 -14.43 -9.41 -18.19
C ALA A 143 -14.47 -8.74 -16.80
N GLN A 144 -13.30 -8.59 -16.17
CA GLN A 144 -13.18 -8.11 -14.80
C GLN A 144 -12.90 -6.60 -14.73
N GLY A 145 -12.05 -6.09 -15.64
CA GLY A 145 -11.78 -4.64 -15.73
C GLY A 145 -13.02 -3.88 -16.20
N VAL A 146 -13.39 -4.07 -17.46
CA VAL A 146 -14.42 -3.24 -18.12
C VAL A 146 -15.84 -3.67 -17.76
N LEU A 147 -16.21 -4.92 -18.01
CA LEU A 147 -17.60 -5.37 -17.90
C LEU A 147 -18.08 -5.42 -16.46
N MET A 148 -17.30 -6.03 -15.56
CA MET A 148 -17.62 -6.09 -14.14
C MET A 148 -17.62 -4.70 -13.51
N GLY A 149 -16.61 -3.86 -13.77
CA GLY A 149 -16.56 -2.47 -13.29
C GLY A 149 -17.77 -1.65 -13.74
N SER A 150 -18.15 -1.76 -15.01
CA SER A 150 -19.36 -1.10 -15.55
C SER A 150 -20.62 -1.58 -14.83
N ALA A 151 -20.79 -2.90 -14.67
CA ALA A 151 -21.95 -3.45 -13.98
C ALA A 151 -22.04 -2.99 -12.51
N MET A 152 -20.90 -2.88 -11.81
CA MET A 152 -20.85 -2.37 -10.44
C MET A 152 -21.36 -0.92 -10.33
N ALA A 153 -21.02 -0.05 -11.29
CA ALA A 153 -21.52 1.33 -11.31
C ALA A 153 -23.06 1.36 -11.39
N PHE A 154 -23.63 0.56 -12.29
CA PHE A 154 -25.07 0.44 -12.54
C PHE A 154 -25.83 -0.35 -11.46
N LEU A 155 -25.12 -0.89 -10.47
CA LEU A 155 -25.71 -1.50 -9.27
C LEU A 155 -25.64 -0.53 -8.08
N GLN A 156 -24.47 0.04 -7.82
CA GLN A 156 -24.20 0.79 -6.59
C GLN A 156 -24.79 2.20 -6.59
N ILE A 157 -24.66 2.96 -7.67
CA ILE A 157 -25.21 4.33 -7.73
C ILE A 157 -26.75 4.30 -7.65
N PRO A 158 -27.45 3.40 -8.35
CA PRO A 158 -28.89 3.25 -8.19
C PRO A 158 -29.30 2.80 -6.79
N ALA A 159 -28.52 1.93 -6.16
CA ALA A 159 -28.77 1.50 -4.77
C ALA A 159 -28.67 2.68 -3.79
N PHE A 160 -27.64 3.52 -3.93
CA PHE A 160 -27.53 4.76 -3.15
C PHE A 160 -28.73 5.68 -3.38
N ALA A 161 -29.06 5.95 -4.63
CA ALA A 161 -30.15 6.83 -4.97
C ALA A 161 -31.50 6.30 -4.46
N ALA A 162 -31.74 4.99 -4.55
CA ALA A 162 -32.93 4.36 -3.97
C ALA A 162 -33.00 4.55 -2.45
N VAL A 163 -31.93 4.24 -1.71
CA VAL A 163 -31.90 4.45 -0.25
C VAL A 163 -32.17 5.91 0.11
N SER A 164 -31.60 6.85 -0.64
CA SER A 164 -31.80 8.29 -0.41
C SER A 164 -33.26 8.75 -0.54
N GLN A 165 -34.07 8.05 -1.34
CA GLN A 165 -35.48 8.39 -1.52
C GLN A 165 -36.33 7.94 -0.33
N TYR A 166 -35.95 6.87 0.37
CA TYR A 166 -36.73 6.31 1.49
C TYR A 166 -36.36 6.89 2.86
N PHE A 167 -35.17 7.48 2.99
CA PHE A 167 -34.69 8.05 4.24
C PHE A 167 -34.33 9.52 4.07
N ASP A 168 -34.73 10.35 5.02
CA ASP A 168 -34.30 11.74 5.15
C ASP A 168 -33.67 11.98 6.53
N LYS A 169 -34.43 11.87 7.61
CA LYS A 169 -33.92 12.04 8.98
C LYS A 169 -32.90 10.97 9.38
N LYS A 170 -33.02 9.75 8.87
CA LYS A 170 -32.11 8.61 9.18
C LYS A 170 -31.23 8.24 7.98
N ARG A 171 -30.99 9.19 7.07
CA ARG A 171 -30.36 8.92 5.77
C ARG A 171 -28.92 8.47 5.91
N ALA A 172 -28.12 9.12 6.78
CA ALA A 172 -26.72 8.74 6.94
C ALA A 172 -26.57 7.37 7.62
N ALA A 173 -27.43 7.05 8.60
CA ALA A 173 -27.50 5.71 9.20
C ALA A 173 -27.88 4.63 8.17
N ALA A 174 -28.87 4.91 7.31
CA ALA A 174 -29.29 3.99 6.25
C ALA A 174 -28.17 3.75 5.22
N PHE A 175 -27.44 4.80 4.82
CA PHE A 175 -26.24 4.65 4.00
C PHE A 175 -25.14 3.87 4.73
N GLY A 176 -24.92 4.11 6.02
CA GLY A 176 -24.00 3.33 6.84
C GLY A 176 -24.31 1.84 6.77
N ILE A 177 -25.57 1.45 6.97
CA ILE A 177 -26.02 0.04 6.90
C ILE A 177 -25.87 -0.53 5.49
N ALA A 178 -26.33 0.19 4.47
CA ALA A 178 -26.20 -0.25 3.07
C ALA A 178 -24.73 -0.49 2.70
N VAL A 179 -23.86 0.48 2.97
CA VAL A 179 -22.45 0.40 2.57
C VAL A 179 -21.69 -0.61 3.43
N SER A 180 -22.12 -0.89 4.66
CA SER A 180 -21.52 -1.93 5.53
C SER A 180 -21.52 -3.32 4.91
N GLY A 181 -22.43 -3.61 3.97
CA GLY A 181 -22.41 -4.84 3.20
C GLY A 181 -21.04 -5.11 2.55
N SER A 182 -20.38 -4.08 2.04
CA SER A 182 -19.07 -4.27 1.39
C SER A 182 -17.96 -4.64 2.36
N SER A 183 -18.02 -4.16 3.60
CA SER A 183 -17.04 -4.48 4.63
C SER A 183 -17.17 -5.95 5.03
N ILE A 184 -18.40 -6.45 5.20
CA ILE A 184 -18.65 -7.86 5.47
C ILE A 184 -18.20 -8.71 4.28
N GLY A 185 -18.53 -8.31 3.04
CA GLY A 185 -18.09 -9.01 1.82
C GLY A 185 -16.57 -9.02 1.67
N GLY A 186 -15.89 -7.92 2.03
CA GLY A 186 -14.43 -7.79 2.03
C GLY A 186 -13.72 -8.63 3.09
N ILE A 187 -14.45 -9.26 4.01
CA ILE A 187 -13.94 -10.32 4.90
C ILE A 187 -14.18 -11.68 4.26
N VAL A 188 -15.42 -11.93 3.84
CA VAL A 188 -15.87 -13.25 3.38
C VAL A 188 -15.18 -13.65 2.07
N PHE A 189 -15.19 -12.77 1.07
CA PHE A 189 -14.75 -13.12 -0.28
C PHE A 189 -13.24 -13.35 -0.41
N PRO A 190 -12.34 -12.51 0.15
CA PRO A 190 -10.90 -12.77 0.04
C PRO A 190 -10.48 -14.05 0.74
N ILE A 191 -11.01 -14.31 1.94
CA ILE A 191 -10.71 -15.52 2.72
C ILE A 191 -11.22 -16.77 2.00
N ALA A 192 -12.49 -16.76 1.55
CA ALA A 192 -13.07 -17.89 0.84
C ALA A 192 -12.28 -18.19 -0.44
N LEU A 193 -11.94 -17.15 -1.20
CA LEU A 193 -11.21 -17.29 -2.45
C LEU A 193 -9.78 -17.81 -2.22
N SER A 194 -9.05 -17.27 -1.25
CA SER A 194 -7.69 -17.72 -0.91
C SER A 194 -7.67 -19.20 -0.52
N LYS A 195 -8.59 -19.64 0.35
CA LYS A 195 -8.72 -21.06 0.71
C LYS A 195 -9.08 -21.95 -0.47
N MET A 196 -9.99 -21.51 -1.35
CA MET A 196 -10.34 -22.31 -2.53
C MET A 196 -9.20 -22.42 -3.53
N LEU A 197 -8.42 -21.35 -3.73
CA LEU A 197 -7.32 -21.34 -4.69
C LEU A 197 -6.06 -22.05 -4.18
N ASN A 198 -5.77 -21.97 -2.87
CA ASN A 198 -4.50 -22.43 -2.31
C ASN A 198 -4.61 -23.75 -1.52
N ASP A 199 -5.72 -23.98 -0.82
CA ASP A 199 -5.87 -25.09 0.14
C ASP A 199 -6.81 -26.20 -0.35
N SER A 200 -7.23 -26.14 -1.62
CA SER A 200 -8.21 -27.07 -2.17
C SER A 200 -7.82 -27.59 -3.55
N SER A 201 -8.40 -28.71 -3.96
CA SER A 201 -8.24 -29.23 -5.32
C SER A 201 -9.14 -28.52 -6.36
N LEU A 202 -9.86 -27.46 -5.96
CA LEU A 202 -10.71 -26.67 -6.85
C LEU A 202 -9.83 -25.76 -7.71
N GLY A 203 -9.76 -26.04 -9.01
CA GLY A 203 -9.08 -25.15 -9.95
C GLY A 203 -9.76 -23.78 -10.04
N PHE A 204 -9.00 -22.78 -10.50
CA PHE A 204 -9.43 -21.37 -10.64
C PHE A 204 -10.87 -21.18 -11.14
N GLY A 205 -11.23 -21.84 -12.25
CA GLY A 205 -12.55 -21.67 -12.85
C GLY A 205 -13.70 -22.04 -11.90
N TRP A 206 -13.56 -23.12 -11.13
CA TRP A 206 -14.59 -23.50 -10.15
C TRP A 206 -14.62 -22.55 -8.96
N SER A 207 -13.46 -22.11 -8.48
CA SER A 207 -13.37 -21.14 -7.39
C SER A 207 -14.11 -19.84 -7.73
N ILE A 208 -13.93 -19.28 -8.93
CA ILE A 208 -14.66 -18.08 -9.38
C ILE A 208 -16.16 -18.34 -9.58
N ARG A 209 -16.55 -19.51 -10.12
CA ARG A 209 -17.98 -19.85 -10.29
C ARG A 209 -18.69 -19.98 -8.95
N ILE A 210 -18.06 -20.58 -7.94
CA ILE A 210 -18.59 -20.67 -6.58
C ILE A 210 -18.86 -19.26 -6.04
N MET A 211 -17.93 -18.31 -6.25
CA MET A 211 -18.13 -16.92 -5.86
C MET A 211 -19.34 -16.30 -6.57
N GLY A 212 -19.48 -16.52 -7.88
CA GLY A 212 -20.65 -16.12 -8.63
C GLY A 212 -21.96 -16.74 -8.09
N PHE A 213 -21.97 -18.03 -7.77
CA PHE A 213 -23.12 -18.71 -7.18
C PHE A 213 -23.48 -18.17 -5.79
N VAL A 214 -22.49 -17.83 -4.97
CA VAL A 214 -22.71 -17.17 -3.67
C VAL A 214 -23.36 -15.81 -3.87
N MET A 215 -23.01 -15.06 -4.91
CA MET A 215 -23.57 -13.72 -5.18
C MET A 215 -24.99 -13.75 -5.73
N ILE A 216 -25.40 -14.79 -6.46
CA ILE A 216 -26.74 -14.91 -7.07
C ILE A 216 -27.88 -14.64 -6.07
N PRO A 217 -27.99 -15.31 -4.90
CA PRO A 217 -29.09 -15.05 -3.96
C PRO A 217 -29.12 -13.60 -3.47
N PHE A 218 -27.96 -12.99 -3.22
CA PHE A 218 -27.88 -11.57 -2.83
C PHE A 218 -28.30 -10.63 -3.96
N MET A 219 -27.88 -10.90 -5.19
CA MET A 219 -28.31 -10.13 -6.37
C MET A 219 -29.80 -10.29 -6.64
N SER A 220 -30.33 -11.52 -6.57
CA SER A 220 -31.77 -11.79 -6.75
C SER A 220 -32.60 -11.07 -5.69
N PHE A 221 -32.19 -11.12 -4.43
CA PHE A 221 -32.84 -10.36 -3.36
C PHE A 221 -32.84 -8.86 -3.66
N SER A 222 -31.68 -8.31 -4.07
CA SER A 222 -31.54 -6.89 -4.41
C SER A 222 -32.43 -6.46 -5.57
N CYS A 223 -32.54 -7.27 -6.62
CA CYS A 223 -33.40 -7.00 -7.78
C CYS A 223 -34.90 -6.92 -7.43
N ILE A 224 -35.32 -7.54 -6.32
CA ILE A 224 -36.70 -7.56 -5.83
C ILE A 224 -36.95 -6.40 -4.86
N THR A 225 -36.00 -6.14 -3.96
CA THR A 225 -36.16 -5.21 -2.83
C THR A 225 -35.75 -3.79 -3.14
N VAL A 226 -34.77 -3.56 -4.01
CA VAL A 226 -34.38 -2.20 -4.42
C VAL A 226 -35.47 -1.63 -5.33
N ARG A 227 -36.12 -0.56 -4.87
CA ARG A 227 -37.25 0.09 -5.56
C ARG A 227 -37.04 1.60 -5.57
N SER A 228 -37.49 2.26 -6.63
CA SER A 228 -37.61 3.72 -6.67
C SER A 228 -38.95 4.13 -6.07
N ARG A 229 -38.96 5.13 -5.20
CA ARG A 229 -40.17 5.69 -4.58
C ARG A 229 -40.74 6.85 -5.40
N LEU A 230 -39.85 7.67 -5.97
CA LEU A 230 -40.21 8.89 -6.68
C LEU A 230 -40.41 8.61 -8.18
N PRO A 231 -41.26 9.40 -8.87
CA PRO A 231 -41.40 9.28 -10.31
C PRO A 231 -40.12 9.68 -11.03
N GLY A 232 -39.91 9.08 -12.21
CA GLY A 232 -38.76 9.35 -13.05
C GLY A 232 -38.68 10.82 -13.48
N ARG A 233 -37.48 11.38 -13.41
CA ARG A 233 -37.12 12.71 -13.87
C ARG A 233 -37.20 12.80 -15.39
N LYS A 234 -37.74 13.92 -15.92
CA LYS A 234 -37.90 14.17 -17.36
C LYS A 234 -36.96 15.26 -17.93
N THR A 235 -36.22 15.95 -17.07
CA THR A 235 -35.28 17.02 -17.42
C THR A 235 -33.99 16.48 -18.05
N SER A 236 -33.06 17.35 -18.46
CA SER A 236 -31.75 17.05 -19.08
C SER A 236 -31.00 15.87 -18.44
N PHE A 237 -30.32 15.05 -19.26
CA PHE A 237 -29.64 13.85 -18.76
C PHE A 237 -28.57 14.19 -17.71
N PHE A 238 -27.67 15.11 -18.04
CA PHE A 238 -26.73 15.70 -17.07
C PHE A 238 -27.29 16.98 -16.47
N LEU A 239 -26.80 17.33 -15.26
CA LEU A 239 -27.15 18.55 -14.53
C LEU A 239 -25.87 19.38 -14.27
N PRO A 240 -25.30 20.03 -15.30
CA PRO A 240 -24.06 20.80 -15.16
C PRO A 240 -24.19 21.96 -14.16
N GLU A 241 -25.41 22.43 -13.85
CA GLU A 241 -25.67 23.43 -12.82
C GLU A 241 -25.17 23.01 -11.44
N ALA A 242 -25.07 21.71 -11.17
CA ALA A 242 -24.51 21.18 -9.93
C ALA A 242 -23.08 21.70 -9.68
N PHE A 243 -22.26 21.83 -10.74
CA PHE A 243 -20.89 22.31 -10.66
C PHE A 243 -20.77 23.83 -10.40
N LYS A 244 -21.89 24.57 -10.44
CA LYS A 244 -21.92 25.97 -10.02
C LYS A 244 -22.14 26.12 -8.50
N ASN A 245 -22.53 25.04 -7.82
CA ASN A 245 -22.74 25.07 -6.38
C ASN A 245 -21.39 24.88 -5.64
N PRO A 246 -20.92 25.87 -4.85
CA PRO A 246 -19.63 25.79 -4.18
C PRO A 246 -19.55 24.62 -3.18
N LEU A 247 -20.66 24.27 -2.53
CA LEU A 247 -20.70 23.13 -1.61
C LEU A 247 -20.50 21.80 -2.35
N PHE A 248 -21.05 21.67 -3.57
CA PHE A 248 -20.84 20.49 -4.40
C PHE A 248 -19.36 20.32 -4.74
N LEU A 249 -18.72 21.40 -5.20
CA LEU A 249 -17.31 21.39 -5.56
C LEU A 249 -16.44 21.06 -4.35
N LEU A 250 -16.71 21.63 -3.17
CA LEU A 250 -15.97 21.33 -1.96
C LEU A 250 -16.08 19.86 -1.55
N VAL A 251 -17.28 19.26 -1.61
CA VAL A 251 -17.48 17.84 -1.27
C VAL A 251 -16.78 16.91 -2.28
N ILE A 252 -16.78 17.25 -3.57
CA ILE A 252 -16.04 16.50 -4.59
C ILE A 252 -14.54 16.61 -4.36
N SER A 253 -14.03 17.83 -4.15
CA SER A 253 -12.61 18.06 -3.90
C SER A 253 -12.13 17.34 -2.63
N SER A 254 -12.92 17.35 -1.55
CA SER A 254 -12.57 16.61 -0.33
C SER A 254 -12.52 15.11 -0.58
N LEU A 255 -13.48 14.55 -1.32
CA LEU A 255 -13.49 13.13 -1.65
C LEU A 255 -12.29 12.74 -2.52
N PHE A 256 -11.96 13.57 -3.51
CA PHE A 256 -10.80 13.37 -4.38
C PHE A 256 -9.51 13.21 -3.56
N PHE A 257 -9.21 14.14 -2.65
CA PHE A 257 -8.00 14.04 -1.80
C PHE A 257 -8.06 12.87 -0.81
N LEU A 258 -9.24 12.57 -0.26
CA LEU A 258 -9.40 11.40 0.61
C LEU A 258 -9.14 10.09 -0.13
N PHE A 259 -9.55 9.97 -1.40
CA PHE A 259 -9.27 8.77 -2.20
C PHE A 259 -7.79 8.57 -2.47
N ILE A 260 -7.01 9.63 -2.75
CA ILE A 260 -5.56 9.50 -2.95
C ILE A 260 -4.89 8.87 -1.72
N GLY A 261 -5.23 9.34 -0.51
CA GLY A 261 -4.59 8.89 0.73
C GLY A 261 -5.13 7.58 1.31
N MET A 262 -6.46 7.36 1.25
CA MET A 262 -7.13 6.26 1.95
C MET A 262 -6.73 4.87 1.42
N PHE A 263 -6.39 4.75 0.14
CA PHE A 263 -6.07 3.46 -0.47
C PHE A 263 -4.70 2.91 -0.08
N ALA A 264 -3.72 3.75 0.28
CA ALA A 264 -2.37 3.28 0.63
C ALA A 264 -2.38 2.27 1.80
N PRO A 265 -2.90 2.61 2.99
CA PRO A 265 -2.92 1.63 4.08
C PRO A 265 -3.83 0.44 3.79
N LEU A 266 -4.92 0.61 3.05
CA LEU A 266 -5.80 -0.51 2.68
C LEU A 266 -5.05 -1.60 1.89
N PHE A 267 -4.15 -1.21 0.99
CA PHE A 267 -3.40 -2.15 0.16
C PHE A 267 -2.09 -2.62 0.80
N PHE A 268 -1.36 -1.73 1.47
CA PHE A 268 0.00 -2.01 1.93
C PHE A 268 0.10 -2.47 3.39
N ILE A 269 -0.99 -2.45 4.16
CA ILE A 269 -0.94 -2.87 5.58
C ILE A 269 -0.43 -4.32 5.79
N PRO A 270 -0.75 -5.33 4.96
CA PRO A 270 -0.22 -6.68 5.16
C PRO A 270 1.30 -6.70 4.92
N THR A 271 1.77 -6.10 3.82
CA THR A 271 3.19 -6.02 3.47
C THR A 271 3.98 -5.27 4.53
N TYR A 272 3.45 -4.16 5.04
CA TYR A 272 4.06 -3.39 6.11
C TYR A 272 4.11 -4.17 7.43
N ALA A 273 3.08 -4.96 7.75
CA ALA A 273 3.09 -5.81 8.94
C ALA A 273 4.20 -6.88 8.84
N VAL A 274 4.35 -7.53 7.67
CA VAL A 274 5.43 -8.50 7.43
C VAL A 274 6.81 -7.86 7.57
N SER A 275 7.02 -6.66 7.02
CA SER A 275 8.32 -5.97 7.14
C SER A 275 8.66 -5.55 8.58
N ARG A 276 7.67 -5.49 9.46
CA ARG A 276 7.83 -5.30 10.92
C ARG A 276 7.95 -6.60 11.71
N GLY A 277 8.09 -7.75 11.04
CA GLY A 277 8.27 -9.07 11.65
C GLY A 277 6.98 -9.75 12.09
N VAL A 278 5.80 -9.28 11.64
CA VAL A 278 4.53 -9.99 11.88
C VAL A 278 4.49 -11.26 11.02
N ASN A 279 4.07 -12.36 11.62
CA ASN A 279 3.88 -13.63 10.91
C ASN A 279 2.99 -13.43 9.65
N PRO A 280 3.37 -13.97 8.47
CA PRO A 280 2.63 -13.77 7.22
C PRO A 280 1.15 -14.20 7.28
N THR A 281 0.84 -15.26 8.01
CA THR A 281 -0.54 -15.73 8.20
C THR A 281 -1.35 -14.71 8.99
N LEU A 282 -0.78 -14.10 10.03
CA LEU A 282 -1.47 -13.05 10.77
C LEU A 282 -1.56 -11.76 9.93
N ALA A 283 -0.51 -11.42 9.18
CA ALA A 283 -0.49 -10.24 8.30
C ALA A 283 -1.60 -10.26 7.25
N SER A 284 -1.94 -11.43 6.68
CA SER A 284 -3.05 -11.56 5.73
C SER A 284 -4.43 -11.27 6.35
N TYR A 285 -4.59 -11.47 7.67
CA TYR A 285 -5.81 -11.11 8.39
C TYR A 285 -5.95 -9.61 8.68
N PHE A 286 -4.93 -8.77 8.47
CA PHE A 286 -5.02 -7.33 8.73
C PHE A 286 -6.09 -6.63 7.88
N LEU A 287 -6.24 -7.06 6.63
CA LEU A 287 -7.30 -6.56 5.77
C LEU A 287 -8.69 -6.96 6.29
N ALA A 288 -8.83 -8.19 6.80
CA ALA A 288 -10.06 -8.66 7.42
C ALA A 288 -10.39 -7.89 8.71
N ILE A 289 -9.38 -7.61 9.55
CA ILE A 289 -9.53 -6.79 10.77
C ILE A 289 -9.98 -5.36 10.40
N THR A 290 -9.34 -4.78 9.38
CA THR A 290 -9.68 -3.44 8.86
C THR A 290 -11.12 -3.40 8.38
N ASN A 291 -11.55 -4.38 7.58
CA ASN A 291 -12.93 -4.48 7.08
C ASN A 291 -13.94 -4.73 8.21
N ALA A 292 -13.60 -5.57 9.20
CA ALA A 292 -14.45 -5.80 10.36
C ALA A 292 -14.70 -4.50 11.14
N ALA A 293 -13.65 -3.73 11.44
CA ALA A 293 -13.80 -2.44 12.10
C ALA A 293 -14.53 -1.40 11.23
N SER A 294 -14.31 -1.43 9.91
CA SER A 294 -14.97 -0.54 8.94
C SER A 294 -16.49 -0.72 8.91
N THR A 295 -16.99 -1.93 9.19
CA THR A 295 -18.44 -2.18 9.34
C THR A 295 -19.03 -1.26 10.42
N PHE A 296 -18.40 -1.20 11.60
CA PHE A 296 -18.83 -0.31 12.67
C PHE A 296 -18.55 1.17 12.35
N GLY A 297 -17.44 1.44 11.67
CA GLY A 297 -17.04 2.75 11.17
C GLY A 297 -17.98 3.37 10.12
N ARG A 298 -18.86 2.55 9.52
CA ARG A 298 -19.92 2.99 8.60
C ARG A 298 -21.23 3.27 9.33
N VAL A 299 -21.65 2.36 10.21
CA VAL A 299 -22.95 2.46 10.89
C VAL A 299 -22.93 3.51 11.99
N ILE A 300 -21.95 3.46 12.91
CA ILE A 300 -21.94 4.32 14.10
C ILE A 300 -21.78 5.79 13.70
N PRO A 301 -20.78 6.18 12.89
CA PRO A 301 -20.68 7.55 12.39
C PRO A 301 -21.87 7.97 11.54
N GLY A 302 -22.51 7.06 10.78
CA GLY A 302 -23.75 7.35 10.07
C GLY A 302 -24.89 7.78 11.02
N VAL A 303 -25.09 7.07 12.12
CA VAL A 303 -26.08 7.44 13.16
C VAL A 303 -25.72 8.78 13.81
N LEU A 304 -24.43 9.02 14.09
CA LEU A 304 -23.96 10.28 14.64
C LEU A 304 -24.13 11.44 13.64
N ALA A 305 -23.95 11.20 12.35
CA ALA A 305 -24.08 12.19 11.28
C ALA A 305 -25.52 12.71 11.15
N ASP A 306 -26.52 11.84 11.35
CA ASP A 306 -27.92 12.25 11.37
C ASP A 306 -28.26 13.15 12.58
N LYS A 307 -27.48 13.07 13.68
CA LYS A 307 -27.68 13.90 14.89
C LYS A 307 -26.84 15.18 14.93
N TYR A 308 -25.57 15.08 14.56
CA TYR A 308 -24.57 16.15 14.71
C TYR A 308 -24.24 16.86 13.39
N GLY A 309 -24.90 16.47 12.30
CA GLY A 309 -24.72 17.04 10.96
C GLY A 309 -23.86 16.16 10.06
N ARG A 310 -24.36 15.92 8.84
CA ARG A 310 -23.74 15.00 7.87
C ARG A 310 -22.33 15.44 7.45
N LEU A 311 -22.14 16.75 7.22
CA LEU A 311 -20.82 17.31 6.88
C LEU A 311 -19.86 17.27 8.08
N ASN A 312 -20.32 17.61 9.29
CA ASN A 312 -19.46 17.64 10.48
C ASN A 312 -18.83 16.28 10.75
N VAL A 313 -19.63 15.21 10.72
CA VAL A 313 -19.14 13.85 10.98
C VAL A 313 -18.30 13.34 9.80
N TYR A 314 -18.64 13.67 8.56
CA TYR A 314 -17.81 13.35 7.39
C TYR A 314 -16.43 14.01 7.48
N SER A 315 -16.36 15.31 7.80
CA SER A 315 -15.10 16.03 7.98
C SER A 315 -14.28 15.46 9.14
N LEU A 316 -14.91 15.13 10.28
CA LEU A 316 -14.25 14.48 11.41
C LEU A 316 -13.71 13.09 11.03
N GLY A 317 -14.46 12.31 10.26
CA GLY A 317 -14.02 11.00 9.76
C GLY A 317 -12.81 11.12 8.83
N GLY A 318 -12.83 12.12 7.94
CA GLY A 318 -11.70 12.41 7.04
C GLY A 318 -10.44 12.84 7.79
N LEU A 319 -10.56 13.80 8.72
CA LEU A 319 -9.44 14.28 9.53
C LEU A 319 -8.87 13.18 10.43
N SER A 320 -9.72 12.42 11.11
CA SER A 320 -9.27 11.30 11.96
C SER A 320 -8.57 10.22 11.12
N THR A 321 -9.06 9.91 9.92
CA THR A 321 -8.40 8.99 9.01
C THR A 321 -7.02 9.50 8.60
N GLY A 322 -6.89 10.78 8.24
CA GLY A 322 -5.58 11.37 7.92
C GLY A 322 -4.58 11.30 9.08
N VAL A 323 -5.02 11.62 10.30
CA VAL A 323 -4.18 11.50 11.50
C VAL A 323 -3.73 10.05 11.72
N VAL A 324 -4.65 9.10 11.63
CA VAL A 324 -4.33 7.68 11.80
C VAL A 324 -3.30 7.24 10.77
N ILE A 325 -3.45 7.60 9.50
CA ILE A 325 -2.47 7.28 8.43
C ILE A 325 -1.06 7.77 8.81
N LEU A 326 -0.94 9.01 9.33
CA LEU A 326 0.36 9.56 9.76
C LEU A 326 0.97 8.80 10.95
N CYS A 327 0.13 8.18 11.79
CA CYS A 327 0.57 7.37 12.92
C CYS A 327 0.99 5.94 12.57
N MET A 328 0.87 5.50 11.30
CA MET A 328 1.18 4.12 10.89
C MET A 328 2.59 3.67 11.32
N ASN A 329 3.57 4.58 11.29
CA ASN A 329 4.96 4.28 11.65
C ASN A 329 5.23 4.08 13.14
N GLU A 330 4.32 4.52 14.02
CA GLU A 330 4.46 4.34 15.46
C GLU A 330 3.98 2.97 15.94
N ALA A 331 3.25 2.23 15.11
CA ALA A 331 2.84 0.87 15.40
C ALA A 331 4.01 -0.11 15.23
N LYS A 332 4.86 -0.23 16.27
CA LYS A 332 6.11 -1.01 16.24
C LYS A 332 5.97 -2.47 16.68
N SER A 333 4.83 -2.87 17.24
CA SER A 333 4.57 -4.23 17.70
C SER A 333 3.38 -4.85 16.97
N THR A 334 3.31 -6.18 16.93
CA THR A 334 2.16 -6.91 16.34
C THR A 334 0.82 -6.44 16.92
N ALA A 335 0.76 -6.27 18.25
CA ALA A 335 -0.46 -5.80 18.91
C ALA A 335 -0.80 -4.35 18.52
N ALA A 336 0.20 -3.46 18.45
CA ALA A 336 -0.01 -2.08 18.02
C ALA A 336 -0.49 -2.00 16.57
N LEU A 337 0.03 -2.87 15.69
CA LEU A 337 -0.40 -2.99 14.30
C LEU A 337 -1.85 -3.48 14.20
N VAL A 338 -2.27 -4.47 15.00
CA VAL A 338 -3.66 -4.92 15.05
C VAL A 338 -4.60 -3.79 15.49
N VAL A 339 -4.22 -3.03 16.52
CA VAL A 339 -4.98 -1.85 16.97
C VAL A 339 -5.04 -0.79 15.87
N TYR A 340 -3.92 -0.51 15.20
CA TYR A 340 -3.87 0.41 14.07
C TYR A 340 -4.84 -0.01 12.95
N ALA A 341 -4.84 -1.27 12.55
CA ALA A 341 -5.74 -1.79 11.52
C ALA A 341 -7.22 -1.60 11.90
N ALA A 342 -7.57 -1.86 13.16
CA ALA A 342 -8.93 -1.67 13.66
C ALA A 342 -9.33 -0.18 13.68
N VAL A 343 -8.47 0.70 14.21
CA VAL A 343 -8.74 2.15 14.27
C VAL A 343 -8.84 2.74 12.87
N PHE A 344 -7.91 2.40 11.98
CA PHE A 344 -7.92 2.82 10.58
C PHE A 344 -9.18 2.33 9.86
N GLY A 345 -9.56 1.07 10.05
CA GLY A 345 -10.81 0.52 9.50
C GLY A 345 -12.02 1.30 9.96
N PHE A 346 -12.12 1.59 11.25
CA PHE A 346 -13.22 2.34 11.84
C PHE A 346 -13.30 3.78 11.29
N THR A 347 -12.21 4.54 11.26
CA THR A 347 -12.23 5.93 10.79
C THR A 347 -12.45 6.02 9.28
N SER A 348 -11.78 5.16 8.50
CA SER A 348 -11.91 5.15 7.03
C SER A 348 -13.30 4.69 6.57
N GLY A 349 -13.98 3.84 7.34
CA GLY A 349 -15.34 3.38 7.04
C GLY A 349 -16.36 4.52 6.89
N THR A 350 -16.15 5.66 7.55
CA THR A 350 -17.06 6.80 7.47
C THR A 350 -17.04 7.51 6.11
N ILE A 351 -15.99 7.34 5.30
CA ILE A 351 -15.75 8.19 4.12
C ILE A 351 -16.82 7.99 3.05
N ILE A 352 -17.07 6.73 2.62
CA ILE A 352 -18.01 6.45 1.51
C ILE A 352 -19.47 6.68 1.91
N SER A 353 -19.86 6.22 3.11
CA SER A 353 -21.22 6.43 3.62
C SER A 353 -21.49 7.91 3.95
N GLY A 354 -20.50 8.60 4.51
CA GLY A 354 -20.55 10.02 4.84
C GLY A 354 -20.62 10.92 3.62
N VAL A 355 -19.79 10.69 2.59
CA VAL A 355 -19.84 11.51 1.36
C VAL A 355 -21.17 11.33 0.62
N SER A 356 -21.70 10.10 0.64
CA SER A 356 -23.01 9.80 0.05
C SER A 356 -24.13 10.57 0.75
N ALA A 357 -24.07 10.66 2.08
CA ALA A 357 -24.98 11.50 2.87
C ALA A 357 -24.78 13.00 2.60
N ALA A 358 -23.53 13.44 2.45
CA ALA A 358 -23.16 14.84 2.19
C ALA A 358 -23.69 15.34 0.83
N PHE A 359 -23.62 14.53 -0.22
CA PHE A 359 -24.16 14.90 -1.53
C PHE A 359 -25.64 15.28 -1.48
N THR A 360 -26.43 14.60 -0.63
CA THR A 360 -27.85 14.88 -0.50
C THR A 360 -28.19 16.23 0.15
N LEU A 361 -27.22 16.94 0.72
CA LEU A 361 -27.41 18.32 1.20
C LEU A 361 -27.35 19.35 0.07
N VAL A 362 -26.79 18.96 -1.07
CA VAL A 362 -26.59 19.85 -2.21
C VAL A 362 -27.72 19.73 -3.23
N VAL A 363 -28.47 18.63 -3.14
CA VAL A 363 -29.59 18.31 -4.01
C VAL A 363 -30.83 19.06 -3.59
N LYS A 364 -31.43 19.81 -4.52
CA LYS A 364 -32.68 20.56 -4.29
C LYS A 364 -33.91 19.67 -4.47
N ASP A 365 -33.93 18.89 -5.53
CA ASP A 365 -35.00 17.94 -5.85
C ASP A 365 -34.52 16.50 -5.57
N PRO A 366 -35.14 15.75 -4.65
CA PRO A 366 -34.75 14.37 -4.36
C PRO A 366 -34.74 13.41 -5.58
N ARG A 367 -35.40 13.78 -6.70
CA ARG A 367 -35.33 13.07 -7.98
C ARG A 367 -33.99 13.23 -8.70
N ASP A 368 -33.13 14.15 -8.29
CA ASP A 368 -31.79 14.39 -8.85
C ASP A 368 -30.67 13.69 -8.06
N ASN A 369 -31.00 12.98 -6.98
CA ASN A 369 -30.02 12.38 -6.08
C ASN A 369 -29.05 11.44 -6.81
N GLY A 370 -29.54 10.60 -7.73
CA GLY A 370 -28.68 9.70 -8.50
C GLY A 370 -27.68 10.46 -9.37
N THR A 371 -28.14 11.50 -10.07
CA THR A 371 -27.33 12.33 -10.96
C THR A 371 -26.22 13.05 -10.18
N TYR A 372 -26.53 13.68 -9.05
CA TYR A 372 -25.53 14.39 -8.23
C TYR A 372 -24.48 13.43 -7.66
N MET A 373 -24.91 12.30 -7.09
CA MET A 373 -23.98 11.29 -6.55
C MET A 373 -23.11 10.70 -7.65
N GLY A 374 -23.71 10.37 -8.80
CA GLY A 374 -23.03 9.81 -9.95
C GLY A 374 -21.97 10.74 -10.53
N MET A 375 -22.31 12.01 -10.77
CA MET A 375 -21.36 13.01 -11.28
C MET A 375 -20.22 13.27 -10.27
N GLY A 376 -20.53 13.40 -8.98
CA GLY A 376 -19.52 13.67 -7.96
C GLY A 376 -18.54 12.51 -7.73
N LEU A 377 -19.04 11.27 -7.70
CA LEU A 377 -18.21 10.08 -7.61
C LEU A 377 -17.38 9.86 -8.89
N ALA A 378 -17.92 10.19 -10.07
CA ALA A 378 -17.20 10.08 -11.32
C ALA A 378 -16.00 11.03 -11.42
N VAL A 379 -16.11 12.27 -10.94
CA VAL A 379 -14.95 13.19 -10.89
C VAL A 379 -13.91 12.67 -9.89
N SER A 380 -14.35 12.14 -8.75
CA SER A 380 -13.47 11.62 -7.70
C SER A 380 -12.79 10.30 -8.08
N SER A 381 -13.30 9.57 -9.09
CA SER A 381 -12.72 8.29 -9.54
C SER A 381 -11.31 8.43 -10.13
N LEU A 382 -10.98 9.60 -10.68
CA LEU A 382 -9.63 9.90 -11.18
C LEU A 382 -8.58 9.81 -10.06
N ALA A 383 -8.93 10.18 -8.83
CA ALA A 383 -8.05 9.99 -7.67
C ALA A 383 -7.86 8.51 -7.33
N ALA A 384 -8.90 7.69 -7.44
CA ALA A 384 -8.80 6.25 -7.23
C ALA A 384 -7.94 5.56 -8.30
N LEU A 385 -7.90 6.10 -9.52
CA LEU A 385 -7.03 5.61 -10.60
C LEU A 385 -5.56 6.00 -10.39
N ILE A 386 -5.30 7.23 -9.97
CA ILE A 386 -3.93 7.76 -9.82
C ILE A 386 -3.28 7.32 -8.48
N GLY A 387 -4.08 7.18 -7.42
CA GLY A 387 -3.59 6.93 -6.06
C GLY A 387 -2.72 5.68 -5.91
N PRO A 388 -3.22 4.47 -6.21
CA PRO A 388 -2.46 3.24 -6.03
C PRO A 388 -1.14 3.20 -6.84
N PRO A 389 -1.09 3.57 -8.14
CA PRO A 389 0.17 3.64 -8.87
C PRO A 389 1.17 4.64 -8.29
N VAL A 390 0.73 5.83 -7.86
CA VAL A 390 1.62 6.82 -7.23
C VAL A 390 2.18 6.29 -5.91
N ASN A 391 1.35 5.67 -5.08
CA ASN A 391 1.79 5.05 -3.84
C ASN A 391 2.79 3.91 -4.11
N GLY A 392 2.53 3.08 -5.12
CA GLY A 392 3.42 2.03 -5.57
C GLY A 392 4.77 2.57 -6.03
N ALA A 393 4.80 3.57 -6.89
CA ALA A 393 6.03 4.20 -7.38
C ALA A 393 6.85 4.86 -6.25
N LEU A 394 6.19 5.47 -5.26
CA LEU A 394 6.86 6.04 -4.08
C LEU A 394 7.52 4.95 -3.23
N VAL A 395 6.84 3.82 -3.04
CA VAL A 395 7.36 2.66 -2.31
C VAL A 395 8.50 1.99 -3.10
N ASP A 396 8.32 1.76 -4.40
CA ASP A 396 9.29 1.13 -5.30
C ASP A 396 10.60 1.93 -5.34
N ARG A 397 10.52 3.25 -5.48
CA ARG A 397 11.68 4.16 -5.44
C ARG A 397 12.44 4.12 -4.11
N HIS A 398 11.81 3.68 -3.02
CA HIS A 398 12.44 3.61 -1.69
C HIS A 398 12.76 2.17 -1.24
N LEU A 399 12.13 1.14 -1.82
CA LEU A 399 12.30 -0.28 -1.44
C LEU A 399 12.97 -1.15 -2.50
N ASN A 400 12.87 -0.82 -3.79
CA ASN A 400 13.31 -1.66 -4.92
C ASN A 400 14.29 -0.94 -5.85
N ASN A 401 15.35 -0.32 -5.31
CA ASN A 401 16.44 0.12 -6.18
C ASN A 401 17.22 -1.09 -6.73
N MET A 402 16.70 -1.65 -7.82
CA MET A 402 17.48 -2.32 -8.86
C MET A 402 17.10 -1.69 -10.21
N ASP A 403 17.10 -0.35 -10.25
CA ASP A 403 17.16 0.37 -11.51
C ASP A 403 18.65 0.49 -11.88
N TYR A 404 19.03 0.02 -13.08
CA TYR A 404 20.44 0.01 -13.51
C TYR A 404 21.03 1.42 -13.73
N THR A 405 20.22 2.45 -13.44
CA THR A 405 20.55 3.88 -13.54
C THR A 405 20.54 4.58 -12.18
N THR A 406 20.34 3.86 -11.06
CA THR A 406 20.36 4.42 -9.71
C THR A 406 21.77 4.74 -9.21
N ASP A 407 21.84 5.67 -8.25
CA ASP A 407 23.06 5.99 -7.49
C ASP A 407 23.75 4.74 -6.90
N GLU A 408 23.02 3.62 -6.68
CA GLU A 408 23.60 2.37 -6.18
C GLU A 408 24.57 1.70 -7.17
N ILE A 409 24.29 1.70 -8.48
CA ILE A 409 25.24 1.18 -9.48
C ILE A 409 26.36 2.18 -9.73
N VAL A 410 26.03 3.48 -9.81
CA VAL A 410 27.03 4.54 -10.01
C VAL A 410 28.08 4.53 -8.89
N ASN A 411 27.66 4.23 -7.66
CA ASN A 411 28.53 4.16 -6.49
C ASN A 411 28.89 2.72 -6.08
N ALA A 412 28.72 1.72 -6.95
CA ALA A 412 28.94 0.30 -6.60
C ALA A 412 30.36 -0.01 -6.08
N TYR A 413 31.34 0.83 -6.42
CA TYR A 413 32.74 0.70 -5.99
C TYR A 413 33.12 1.73 -4.92
N GLN A 414 32.14 2.26 -4.19
CA GLN A 414 32.35 3.29 -3.16
C GLN A 414 31.52 3.00 -1.91
N SER A 415 31.99 3.49 -0.78
CA SER A 415 31.24 3.62 0.47
C SER A 415 31.21 5.08 0.92
N GLU A 416 30.73 5.35 2.13
CA GLU A 416 30.64 6.71 2.68
C GLU A 416 32.00 7.43 2.68
N ARG A 417 33.07 6.74 3.06
CA ARG A 417 34.42 7.32 3.21
C ARG A 417 35.48 6.66 2.33
N LEU A 418 35.15 5.54 1.68
CA LEU A 418 36.12 4.74 0.93
C LEU A 418 35.74 4.62 -0.55
N GLU A 419 36.76 4.42 -1.37
CA GLU A 419 36.65 4.02 -2.76
C GLU A 419 37.49 2.76 -2.99
N PHE A 420 36.97 1.84 -3.80
CA PHE A 420 37.57 0.53 -4.05
C PHE A 420 38.03 0.43 -5.50
N ILE A 421 39.34 0.48 -5.70
CA ILE A 421 39.96 0.48 -7.03
C ILE A 421 40.55 -0.91 -7.27
N LYS A 422 40.45 -1.44 -8.50
CA LYS A 422 41.05 -2.73 -8.85
C LYS A 422 42.54 -2.74 -8.46
N ALA A 423 42.95 -3.75 -7.69
CA ALA A 423 44.35 -3.91 -7.34
C ALA A 423 45.17 -4.14 -8.61
N ASP A 424 46.33 -3.48 -8.67
CA ASP A 424 47.27 -3.57 -9.78
C ASP A 424 48.67 -3.78 -9.22
N LYS A 425 49.32 -4.86 -9.67
CA LYS A 425 50.68 -5.23 -9.26
C LYS A 425 51.74 -4.27 -9.80
N ASP A 426 51.44 -3.55 -10.88
CA ASP A 426 52.37 -2.66 -11.57
C ASP A 426 52.18 -1.17 -11.15
N ASP A 427 51.09 -0.86 -10.44
CA ASP A 427 50.85 0.46 -9.85
C ASP A 427 51.81 0.75 -8.68
N THR A 428 52.41 1.94 -8.69
CA THR A 428 53.44 2.32 -7.73
C THR A 428 52.87 2.59 -6.33
N ASN A 429 51.64 3.11 -6.23
CA ASN A 429 50.98 3.37 -4.94
C ASN A 429 50.53 2.06 -4.29
N HIS A 430 49.98 1.13 -5.07
CA HIS A 430 49.65 -0.22 -4.60
C HIS A 430 50.90 -0.97 -4.11
N GLN A 431 52.00 -0.94 -4.88
CA GLN A 431 53.28 -1.53 -4.46
C GLN A 431 53.82 -0.88 -3.18
N LYS A 432 53.72 0.45 -3.04
CA LYS A 432 54.18 1.16 -1.84
C LYS A 432 53.42 0.68 -0.60
N ILE A 433 52.09 0.64 -0.65
CA ILE A 433 51.25 0.23 0.47
C ILE A 433 51.41 -1.26 0.77
N ALA A 434 51.46 -2.12 -0.25
CA ALA A 434 51.72 -3.54 -0.07
C ALA A 434 53.08 -3.78 0.60
N LEU A 435 54.12 -3.04 0.21
CA LEU A 435 55.44 -3.14 0.83
C LEU A 435 55.45 -2.64 2.28
N GLU A 436 54.70 -1.59 2.60
CA GLU A 436 54.55 -1.08 3.97
C GLU A 436 53.85 -2.13 4.86
N ILE A 437 52.76 -2.72 4.37
CA ILE A 437 52.05 -3.83 5.02
C ILE A 437 53.01 -5.00 5.27
N LEU A 438 53.76 -5.40 4.24
CA LEU A 438 54.67 -6.54 4.31
C LEU A 438 55.93 -6.26 5.13
N LYS A 439 56.31 -5.01 5.40
CA LYS A 439 57.47 -4.67 6.24
C LYS A 439 57.11 -4.49 7.71
N ASP A 440 55.85 -4.25 8.05
CA ASP A 440 55.42 -4.14 9.45
C ASP A 440 55.27 -5.54 10.07
N PRO A 441 56.07 -5.88 11.11
CA PRO A 441 56.06 -7.22 11.69
C PRO A 441 54.78 -7.52 12.47
N VAL A 442 54.09 -6.51 13.00
CA VAL A 442 52.83 -6.69 13.70
C VAL A 442 51.72 -6.97 12.70
N VAL A 443 51.68 -6.24 11.59
CA VAL A 443 50.71 -6.48 10.51
C VAL A 443 50.92 -7.87 9.92
N GLN A 444 52.16 -8.24 9.56
CA GLN A 444 52.47 -9.60 9.08
C GLN A 444 51.95 -10.70 10.01
N ALA A 445 52.17 -10.57 11.33
CA ALA A 445 51.77 -11.58 12.30
C ALA A 445 50.24 -11.69 12.49
N LEU A 446 49.49 -10.65 12.13
CA LEU A 446 48.03 -10.59 12.30
C LEU A 446 47.27 -10.94 11.01
N THR A 447 47.87 -10.75 9.84
CA THR A 447 47.18 -10.85 8.54
C THR A 447 47.14 -12.27 7.98
N ALA A 448 48.22 -13.04 8.11
CA ALA A 448 48.30 -14.38 7.51
C ALA A 448 49.12 -15.34 8.39
N PRO A 449 48.87 -16.66 8.32
CA PRO A 449 49.68 -17.68 9.00
C PRO A 449 51.02 -17.90 8.29
N SER A 450 51.61 -16.84 7.73
CA SER A 450 52.91 -16.87 7.06
C SER A 450 54.03 -16.66 8.06
N MET A 451 55.19 -17.26 7.77
CA MET A 451 56.40 -17.05 8.55
C MET A 451 56.76 -15.56 8.62
N LEU A 452 56.91 -15.04 9.84
CA LEU A 452 57.38 -13.68 10.09
C LEU A 452 58.83 -13.55 9.62
N GLN A 453 59.05 -12.78 8.56
CA GLN A 453 60.39 -12.55 7.99
C GLN A 453 60.45 -11.20 7.26
N PRO A 454 61.64 -10.61 7.06
CA PRO A 454 61.79 -9.44 6.21
C PRO A 454 61.33 -9.73 4.78
N LYS A 455 60.55 -8.81 4.21
CA LYS A 455 59.98 -8.91 2.86
C LYS A 455 60.54 -7.86 1.91
N GLY A 456 60.80 -8.25 0.66
CA GLY A 456 61.36 -7.41 -0.39
C GLY A 456 60.36 -7.05 -1.49
N GLN A 457 60.86 -6.38 -2.54
CA GLN A 457 60.04 -5.96 -3.68
C GLN A 457 59.43 -7.15 -4.43
N GLN A 458 60.14 -8.27 -4.52
CA GLN A 458 59.64 -9.48 -5.19
C GLN A 458 58.46 -10.08 -4.43
N ASP A 459 58.55 -10.18 -3.09
CA ASP A 459 57.43 -10.63 -2.26
C ASP A 459 56.20 -9.73 -2.42
N CYS A 460 56.42 -8.42 -2.49
CA CYS A 460 55.36 -7.43 -2.73
C CYS A 460 54.64 -7.69 -4.06
N LYS A 461 55.39 -7.91 -5.15
CA LYS A 461 54.79 -8.23 -6.46
C LYS A 461 54.03 -9.55 -6.43
N SER A 462 54.57 -10.57 -5.79
CA SER A 462 53.90 -11.87 -5.64
C SER A 462 52.61 -11.77 -4.82
N TYR A 463 52.63 -11.00 -3.73
CA TYR A 463 51.44 -10.74 -2.91
C TYR A 463 50.36 -10.01 -3.71
N LEU A 464 50.72 -8.92 -4.40
CA LEU A 464 49.77 -8.19 -5.24
C LEU A 464 49.24 -9.02 -6.40
N GLN A 465 50.08 -9.86 -7.03
CA GLN A 465 49.64 -10.79 -8.07
C GLN A 465 48.55 -11.72 -7.53
N PHE A 466 48.74 -12.30 -6.35
CA PHE A 466 47.76 -13.19 -5.72
C PHE A 466 46.43 -12.47 -5.42
N VAL A 467 46.49 -11.20 -5.00
CA VAL A 467 45.31 -10.34 -4.84
C VAL A 467 44.64 -10.06 -6.19
N CYS A 468 45.42 -9.73 -7.23
CA CYS A 468 44.90 -9.46 -8.57
C CYS A 468 44.17 -10.66 -9.18
N ASP A 469 44.68 -11.87 -8.91
CA ASP A 469 44.14 -13.15 -9.38
C ASP A 469 42.88 -13.60 -8.63
N SER A 470 42.55 -12.95 -7.50
CA SER A 470 41.35 -13.25 -6.72
C SER A 470 40.06 -12.92 -7.48
N LEU A 471 38.92 -13.53 -7.09
CA LEU A 471 37.60 -13.25 -7.69
C LEU A 471 37.35 -11.74 -7.77
N LEU A 472 37.61 -11.04 -6.67
CA LEU A 472 37.78 -9.59 -6.67
C LEU A 472 38.95 -9.24 -5.75
N GLY A 473 39.84 -8.38 -6.23
CA GLY A 473 40.98 -7.86 -5.49
C GLY A 473 41.08 -6.36 -5.70
N VAL A 474 41.06 -5.59 -4.62
CA VAL A 474 40.96 -4.12 -4.63
C VAL A 474 41.96 -3.47 -3.67
N ALA A 475 42.39 -2.28 -4.04
CA ALA A 475 42.99 -1.32 -3.14
C ALA A 475 41.90 -0.48 -2.45
N ILE A 476 42.01 -0.33 -1.15
CA ILE A 476 41.10 0.48 -0.33
C ILE A 476 41.65 1.90 -0.30
N CYS A 477 40.89 2.86 -0.81
CA CYS A 477 41.30 4.26 -0.93
C CYS A 477 40.42 5.17 -0.07
N LEU A 478 41.01 6.23 0.50
CA LEU A 478 40.21 7.31 1.11
C LEU A 478 39.58 8.16 0.01
N ARG A 479 38.30 8.48 0.20
CA ARG A 479 37.56 9.38 -0.68
C ARG A 479 37.91 10.83 -0.34
N ASP A 480 38.54 11.54 -1.27
CA ASP A 480 38.78 12.98 -1.20
C ASP A 480 38.48 13.60 -2.57
N GLU A 481 37.37 14.35 -2.65
CA GLU A 481 36.87 14.98 -3.87
C GLU A 481 37.83 16.02 -4.45
N ASN A 482 38.81 16.50 -3.67
CA ASN A 482 39.73 17.55 -4.07
C ASN A 482 41.09 17.05 -4.59
N THR A 483 41.39 15.75 -4.43
CA THR A 483 42.69 15.18 -4.84
C THR A 483 42.57 14.28 -6.05
N LYS A 484 43.39 14.53 -7.09
CA LYS A 484 43.42 13.71 -8.31
C LYS A 484 44.02 12.32 -8.11
N THR A 485 44.75 12.09 -7.03
CA THR A 485 45.41 10.80 -6.73
C THR A 485 44.80 10.18 -5.49
N PRO A 486 44.19 8.99 -5.59
CA PRO A 486 43.54 8.33 -4.46
C PRO A 486 44.57 7.93 -3.40
N THR A 487 44.26 8.21 -2.14
CA THR A 487 45.13 7.83 -1.00
C THR A 487 44.83 6.38 -0.63
N VAL A 488 45.70 5.46 -1.06
CA VAL A 488 45.57 4.03 -0.76
C VAL A 488 45.95 3.77 0.70
N ILE A 489 45.07 3.10 1.44
CA ILE A 489 45.22 2.81 2.88
C ILE A 489 45.19 1.31 3.21
N GLY A 490 44.96 0.46 2.22
CA GLY A 490 44.93 -0.98 2.43
C GLY A 490 44.60 -1.77 1.18
N ILE A 491 44.55 -3.09 1.36
CA ILE A 491 44.30 -4.07 0.30
C ILE A 491 43.26 -5.06 0.81
N MET A 492 42.34 -5.46 -0.08
CA MET A 492 41.30 -6.43 0.20
C MET A 492 41.08 -7.34 -1.00
N CYS A 493 40.66 -8.57 -0.72
CA CYS A 493 40.21 -9.49 -1.75
C CYS A 493 39.12 -10.43 -1.24
N ILE A 494 38.44 -11.07 -2.18
CA ILE A 494 37.53 -12.19 -1.97
C ILE A 494 37.86 -13.28 -2.99
N GLY A 495 37.85 -14.54 -2.55
CA GLY A 495 38.19 -15.68 -3.41
C GLY A 495 39.67 -15.69 -3.78
N TRP A 496 40.55 -15.69 -2.76
CA TRP A 496 42.01 -15.70 -2.86
C TRP A 496 42.57 -16.51 -4.04
N GLY A 497 43.33 -15.86 -4.92
CA GLY A 497 44.00 -16.50 -6.07
C GLY A 497 43.07 -17.03 -7.16
N GLY A 498 41.77 -16.76 -7.05
CA GLY A 498 40.74 -17.14 -7.99
C GLY A 498 39.95 -18.37 -7.53
N ILE A 499 38.69 -18.46 -7.96
CA ILE A 499 37.85 -19.62 -7.69
C ILE A 499 37.93 -20.56 -8.89
N SER A 500 38.40 -21.79 -8.65
CA SER A 500 38.51 -22.79 -9.72
C SER A 500 37.13 -23.11 -10.31
N PRO A 501 36.99 -23.18 -11.66
CA PRO A 501 35.71 -23.49 -12.32
C PRO A 501 35.06 -24.79 -11.81
N ASN A 502 35.87 -25.76 -11.40
CA ASN A 502 35.39 -27.06 -10.92
C ASN A 502 34.65 -26.96 -9.56
N VAL A 503 34.88 -25.90 -8.79
CA VAL A 503 34.24 -25.68 -7.48
C VAL A 503 33.37 -24.42 -7.45
N ALA A 504 33.37 -23.62 -8.52
CA ALA A 504 32.64 -22.35 -8.60
C ALA A 504 31.13 -22.50 -8.34
N HIS A 505 30.55 -23.66 -8.69
CA HIS A 505 29.14 -23.97 -8.44
C HIS A 505 28.75 -23.99 -6.95
N HIS A 506 29.71 -24.15 -6.03
CA HIS A 506 29.45 -24.05 -4.59
C HIS A 506 29.25 -22.62 -4.09
N ARG A 507 29.59 -21.60 -4.91
CA ARG A 507 29.38 -20.18 -4.59
C ARG A 507 29.98 -19.79 -3.22
N ASN A 508 31.12 -20.35 -2.85
CA ASN A 508 31.80 -20.09 -1.57
C ASN A 508 33.11 -19.33 -1.83
N ALA A 509 33.39 -18.29 -1.04
CA ALA A 509 34.66 -17.59 -1.06
C ALA A 509 35.10 -17.12 0.34
N GLU A 510 36.41 -16.97 0.54
CA GLU A 510 36.96 -16.34 1.76
C GLU A 510 37.44 -14.92 1.43
N ILE A 511 37.18 -13.98 2.34
CA ILE A 511 37.69 -12.60 2.26
C ILE A 511 39.02 -12.44 2.99
N GLY A 512 39.82 -11.51 2.50
CA GLY A 512 41.06 -11.05 3.12
C GLY A 512 41.11 -9.54 3.15
N ILE A 513 41.52 -8.95 4.27
CA ILE A 513 41.66 -7.50 4.42
C ILE A 513 42.94 -7.16 5.18
N THR A 514 43.65 -6.13 4.72
CA THR A 514 44.76 -5.55 5.47
C THR A 514 44.79 -4.04 5.30
N LEU A 515 44.92 -3.31 6.41
CA LEU A 515 45.08 -1.86 6.44
C LEU A 515 46.47 -1.50 6.97
N ILE A 516 47.06 -0.41 6.47
CA ILE A 516 48.28 0.15 7.08
C ILE A 516 47.99 0.64 8.50
N LYS A 517 49.01 0.57 9.35
CA LYS A 517 48.90 0.81 10.80
C LYS A 517 48.26 2.15 11.14
N GLU A 518 48.58 3.20 10.40
CA GLU A 518 48.08 4.57 10.61
C GLU A 518 46.55 4.71 10.44
N HIS A 519 45.93 3.77 9.73
CA HIS A 519 44.50 3.81 9.39
C HIS A 519 43.68 2.75 10.14
N GLN A 520 44.32 1.94 10.99
CA GLN A 520 43.63 0.98 11.84
C GLN A 520 42.92 1.66 13.03
N GLY A 521 41.81 1.07 13.50
CA GLY A 521 41.05 1.61 14.65
C GLY A 521 40.13 2.80 14.35
N LYS A 522 40.07 3.27 13.09
CA LYS A 522 39.23 4.40 12.65
C LYS A 522 37.88 3.99 12.03
N GLY A 523 37.54 2.70 12.09
CA GLY A 523 36.32 2.13 11.54
C GLY A 523 36.39 1.69 10.07
N TYR A 524 37.46 2.02 9.33
CA TYR A 524 37.59 1.67 7.90
C TYR A 524 37.53 0.16 7.62
N GLY A 525 38.05 -0.68 8.53
CA GLY A 525 37.98 -2.14 8.37
C GLY A 525 36.54 -2.66 8.34
N ARG A 526 35.69 -2.16 9.25
CA ARG A 526 34.26 -2.52 9.30
C ARG A 526 33.56 -2.08 8.02
N GLU A 527 33.81 -0.84 7.60
CA GLU A 527 33.19 -0.24 6.41
C GLU A 527 33.55 -1.03 5.14
N ALA A 528 34.83 -1.36 4.97
CA ALA A 528 35.30 -2.13 3.84
C ALA A 528 34.78 -3.58 3.84
N ILE A 529 34.73 -4.24 5.00
CA ILE A 529 34.15 -5.60 5.10
C ILE A 529 32.65 -5.57 4.77
N ASN A 530 31.89 -4.58 5.25
CA ASN A 530 30.47 -4.45 4.90
C ASN A 530 30.28 -4.28 3.38
N TRP A 531 31.09 -3.43 2.75
CA TRP A 531 31.02 -3.23 1.30
C TRP A 531 31.30 -4.53 0.52
N ILE A 532 32.35 -5.28 0.86
CA ILE A 532 32.68 -6.50 0.11
C ILE A 532 31.67 -7.63 0.34
N LEU A 533 31.03 -7.67 1.52
CA LEU A 533 29.91 -8.59 1.76
C LEU A 533 28.73 -8.24 0.87
N ASP A 534 28.32 -6.96 0.84
CA ASP A 534 27.23 -6.50 0.00
C ASP A 534 27.52 -6.77 -1.47
N TRP A 535 28.75 -6.51 -1.93
CA TRP A 535 29.19 -6.84 -3.28
C TRP A 535 29.18 -8.35 -3.56
N GLY A 536 29.70 -9.15 -2.63
CA GLY A 536 29.83 -10.60 -2.76
C GLY A 536 28.48 -11.31 -2.89
N PHE A 537 27.50 -10.93 -2.07
CA PHE A 537 26.16 -11.50 -2.14
C PHE A 537 25.34 -10.92 -3.29
N ARG A 538 25.31 -9.58 -3.47
CA ARG A 538 24.46 -8.94 -4.50
C ARG A 538 24.95 -9.13 -5.92
N HIS A 539 26.27 -9.01 -6.15
CA HIS A 539 26.82 -8.91 -7.51
C HIS A 539 27.56 -10.16 -7.95
N ALA A 540 28.36 -10.75 -7.06
CA ALA A 540 29.03 -12.01 -7.36
C ALA A 540 28.12 -13.23 -7.17
N GLY A 541 26.95 -13.05 -6.53
CA GLY A 541 26.02 -14.13 -6.25
C GLY A 541 26.70 -15.23 -5.44
N LEU A 542 27.45 -14.90 -4.38
CA LEU A 542 27.99 -15.91 -3.48
C LEU A 542 26.90 -16.42 -2.53
N HIS A 543 27.03 -17.65 -2.06
CA HIS A 543 26.14 -18.26 -1.07
C HIS A 543 26.74 -18.22 0.34
N THR A 544 28.06 -18.33 0.44
CA THR A 544 28.80 -18.27 1.71
C THR A 544 30.06 -17.43 1.56
N ILE A 545 30.31 -16.57 2.55
CA ILE A 545 31.54 -15.77 2.64
C ILE A 545 32.21 -16.04 3.98
N GLY A 546 33.43 -16.57 3.93
CA GLY A 546 34.25 -16.87 5.09
C GLY A 546 35.26 -15.79 5.42
N ILE A 547 35.70 -15.74 6.67
CA ILE A 547 36.89 -15.00 7.11
C ILE A 547 37.55 -15.73 8.27
N SER A 548 38.88 -15.72 8.35
CA SER A 548 39.60 -16.38 9.42
C SER A 548 40.63 -15.48 10.11
N THR A 549 40.93 -15.78 11.38
CA THR A 549 41.94 -15.05 12.14
C THR A 549 42.57 -15.90 13.24
N ALA A 550 43.79 -15.56 13.65
CA ALA A 550 44.46 -16.24 14.74
C ALA A 550 43.82 -15.95 16.10
N SER A 551 43.83 -16.91 17.02
CA SER A 551 43.23 -16.77 18.35
C SER A 551 43.86 -15.65 19.21
N TYR A 552 45.10 -15.25 18.92
CA TYR A 552 45.76 -14.11 19.56
C TYR A 552 45.39 -12.74 18.97
N ASN A 553 44.44 -12.67 18.02
CA ASN A 553 43.93 -11.42 17.46
C ASN A 553 42.48 -11.14 17.95
N PRO A 554 42.29 -10.76 19.23
CA PRO A 554 40.96 -10.55 19.80
C PRO A 554 40.22 -9.38 19.13
N ARG A 555 40.94 -8.43 18.52
CA ARG A 555 40.35 -7.29 17.80
C ARG A 555 39.62 -7.75 16.54
N ALA A 556 40.20 -8.68 15.79
CA ALA A 556 39.56 -9.24 14.60
C ALA A 556 38.36 -10.12 14.98
N VAL A 557 38.50 -10.98 15.98
CA VAL A 557 37.41 -11.80 16.52
C VAL A 557 36.19 -10.94 16.88
N HIS A 558 36.40 -9.90 17.71
CA HIS A 558 35.33 -9.02 18.13
C HIS A 558 34.72 -8.23 16.96
N LEU A 559 35.55 -7.81 15.99
CA LEU A 559 35.06 -7.14 14.79
C LEU A 559 34.13 -8.05 13.99
N TYR A 560 34.51 -9.29 13.72
CA TYR A 560 33.72 -10.21 12.89
C TYR A 560 32.41 -10.60 13.57
N GLU A 561 32.43 -10.93 14.87
CA GLU A 561 31.22 -11.24 15.64
C GLU A 561 30.25 -10.05 15.66
N SER A 562 30.76 -8.83 15.91
CA SER A 562 29.95 -7.61 15.92
C SER A 562 29.47 -7.17 14.53
N MET A 563 29.92 -7.83 13.46
CA MET A 563 29.41 -7.66 12.10
C MET A 563 28.38 -8.74 11.72
N GLY A 564 28.12 -9.69 12.60
CA GLY A 564 27.15 -10.77 12.39
C GLY A 564 27.73 -12.03 11.75
N PHE A 565 29.06 -12.15 11.63
CA PHE A 565 29.65 -13.43 11.25
C PHE A 565 29.45 -14.46 12.36
N VAL A 566 29.21 -15.72 11.97
CA VAL A 566 29.02 -16.85 12.87
C VAL A 566 30.33 -17.63 13.00
N HIS A 567 30.66 -18.06 14.22
CA HIS A 567 31.81 -18.96 14.46
C HIS A 567 31.50 -20.35 13.90
N GLU A 568 32.24 -20.78 12.88
CA GLU A 568 32.03 -22.09 12.23
C GLU A 568 32.93 -23.18 12.82
N GLY A 569 34.07 -22.79 13.39
CA GLY A 569 35.00 -23.74 14.01
C GLY A 569 36.39 -23.16 14.30
N SER A 570 37.22 -23.98 14.93
CA SER A 570 38.62 -23.62 15.23
C SER A 570 39.57 -24.75 14.86
N ARG A 571 40.58 -24.45 14.06
CA ARG A 571 41.70 -25.36 13.77
C ARG A 571 42.75 -25.21 14.84
N ARG A 572 42.81 -26.21 15.72
CA ARG A 572 43.67 -26.19 16.91
C ARG A 572 45.15 -26.20 16.54
N ALA A 573 45.96 -25.42 17.25
CA ALA A 573 47.43 -25.41 17.15
C ALA A 573 47.96 -25.35 15.71
N THR A 574 47.35 -24.53 14.85
CA THR A 574 47.70 -24.43 13.43
C THR A 574 48.72 -23.30 13.15
N ILE A 575 48.78 -22.29 14.00
CA ILE A 575 49.63 -21.11 13.81
C ILE A 575 50.78 -21.13 14.82
N TRP A 576 52.02 -21.12 14.34
CA TRP A 576 53.20 -20.99 15.19
C TRP A 576 53.68 -19.53 15.24
N GLN A 577 53.60 -18.91 16.42
CA GLN A 577 54.03 -17.53 16.63
C GLN A 577 54.61 -17.35 18.04
N ASN A 578 55.74 -16.65 18.17
CA ASN A 578 56.40 -16.34 19.45
C ASN A 578 56.62 -17.57 20.36
N ARG A 579 57.05 -18.70 19.77
CA ARG A 579 57.26 -20.00 20.45
C ARG A 579 55.98 -20.62 21.07
N GLY A 580 54.82 -20.20 20.62
CA GLY A 580 53.52 -20.77 20.99
C GLY A 580 52.76 -21.28 19.77
N TRP A 581 52.01 -22.35 19.97
CA TRP A 581 50.99 -22.80 19.02
C TRP A 581 49.66 -22.12 19.35
N HIS A 582 49.02 -21.58 18.33
CA HIS A 582 47.75 -20.85 18.43
C HIS A 582 46.73 -21.43 17.45
N ASP A 583 45.46 -21.20 17.75
CA ASP A 583 44.36 -21.72 16.96
C ASP A 583 44.05 -20.75 15.81
N LEU A 584 43.63 -21.28 14.67
CA LEU A 584 43.01 -20.50 13.60
C LEU A 584 41.50 -20.58 13.77
N ILE A 585 40.86 -19.44 13.97
CA ILE A 585 39.42 -19.31 14.19
C ILE A 585 38.77 -19.00 12.85
N ASN A 586 37.76 -19.80 12.48
CA ASN A 586 37.02 -19.68 11.22
C ASN A 586 35.63 -19.10 11.49
N PHE A 587 35.28 -18.10 10.71
CA PHE A 587 33.97 -17.46 10.70
C PHE A 587 33.36 -17.54 9.31
N GLY A 588 32.03 -17.60 9.26
CA GLY A 588 31.26 -17.60 8.03
C GLY A 588 30.00 -16.76 8.13
N MET A 589 29.50 -16.37 6.96
CA MET A 589 28.20 -15.74 6.80
C MET A 589 27.54 -16.34 5.55
N THR A 590 26.30 -16.78 5.71
CA THR A 590 25.45 -17.24 4.61
C THR A 590 24.69 -16.08 3.97
N GLU A 591 24.25 -16.28 2.73
CA GLU A 591 23.38 -15.35 2.01
C GLU A 591 22.11 -15.02 2.81
N ALA A 592 21.47 -16.02 3.43
CA ALA A 592 20.27 -15.84 4.24
C ALA A 592 20.51 -15.01 5.52
N GLU A 593 21.65 -15.20 6.19
CA GLU A 593 22.03 -14.41 7.36
C GLU A 593 22.32 -12.95 6.97
N TRP A 594 23.01 -12.75 5.86
CA TRP A 594 23.26 -11.42 5.30
C TRP A 594 21.96 -10.71 4.89
N GLU A 595 21.04 -11.39 4.19
CA GLU A 595 19.72 -10.86 3.81
C GLU A 595 18.95 -10.41 5.05
N THR A 596 18.96 -11.23 6.11
CA THR A 596 18.31 -10.93 7.38
C THR A 596 18.92 -9.69 8.04
N LEU A 597 20.25 -9.55 8.04
CA LEU A 597 20.95 -8.37 8.56
C LEU A 597 20.67 -7.10 7.75
N ARG A 598 20.33 -7.24 6.46
CA ARG A 598 20.00 -6.12 5.56
C ARG A 598 18.50 -5.85 5.44
N GLY A 599 17.65 -6.64 6.08
CA GLY A 599 16.19 -6.52 5.96
C GLY A 599 15.66 -6.85 4.56
N LEU A 600 16.41 -7.65 3.79
CA LEU A 600 16.04 -8.07 2.45
C LEU A 600 15.14 -9.31 2.50
N PRO A 601 14.21 -9.48 1.53
CA PRO A 601 13.44 -10.70 1.41
C PRO A 601 14.37 -11.86 1.08
N GLN A 602 14.21 -12.99 1.76
CA GLN A 602 15.02 -14.17 1.48
C GLN A 602 14.70 -14.72 0.09
N LEU A 603 15.73 -14.91 -0.74
CA LEU A 603 15.56 -15.56 -2.03
C LEU A 603 15.01 -16.98 -1.82
N GLN A 604 13.79 -17.24 -2.33
CA GLN A 604 13.22 -18.58 -2.31
C GLN A 604 14.04 -19.47 -3.25
N ASN A 605 14.69 -20.49 -2.68
CA ASN A 605 15.47 -21.51 -3.40
C ASN A 605 14.71 -22.17 -4.54
#